data_AF-A0A934B7H7-F1
#
_entry.id   AF-A0A934B7H7-F1
#
_cell.length_a   1.000
_cell.length_b   1.000
_cell.length_c   1.000
_cell.angle_alpha   90.00
_cell.angle_beta   90.00
_cell.angle_gamma   90.00
#
_symmetry.space_group_name_H-M   'P 1'
#
loop_
_entity.id
_entity.type
_entity.pdbx_description
1 polymer ?
#
loop_
_entity_poly.entity_id
_entity_poly.type
_entity_poly.pdbx_seq_one_letter_code
_entity_poly.pdbx_strand_id
1 'polypeptide(L)'
;GLLTGAGFDFRRLAMEEVAKYSRGKMVALASVLAEGVAERNYYKWGRPGIRAQLLDITKKKLEMDFVLEGDNRSMHVLNAVSPAFTCSLPFAGHVCDHIDNAMG
;
A
#
# COMPACT_ATOMS: atom_id res chain seq x y z
N GLY A 1 17.05 -13.59 0.70
CA GLY A 1 15.80 -13.22 -0.02
C GLY A 1 14.97 -12.28 0.84
N LEU A 2 13.96 -11.60 0.28
CA LEU A 2 13.11 -10.64 1.03
C LEU A 2 12.55 -11.23 2.33
N LEU A 3 12.10 -12.49 2.30
CA LEU A 3 11.63 -13.21 3.48
C LEU A 3 12.72 -13.46 4.52
N THR A 4 14.00 -13.49 4.15
CA THR A 4 15.10 -13.69 5.10
C THR A 4 15.82 -12.40 5.49
N GLY A 5 15.71 -11.34 4.68
CA GLY A 5 16.49 -10.11 4.83
C GLY A 5 15.69 -8.84 5.11
N ALA A 6 14.40 -8.75 4.77
CA ALA A 6 13.55 -7.64 5.18
C ALA A 6 13.23 -7.78 6.68
N GLY A 7 13.12 -6.65 7.39
CA GLY A 7 12.90 -6.64 8.84
C GLY A 7 11.66 -7.45 9.27
N PHE A 8 11.52 -7.67 10.58
CA PHE A 8 10.41 -8.44 11.16
C PHE A 8 9.03 -8.06 10.60
N ASP A 9 8.84 -6.78 10.25
CA ASP A 9 7.62 -6.27 9.64
C ASP A 9 7.22 -6.93 8.32
N PHE A 10 8.16 -7.20 7.40
CA PHE A 10 7.80 -7.82 6.12
C PHE A 10 7.40 -9.29 6.29
N ARG A 11 8.12 -10.04 7.14
CA ARG A 11 7.78 -11.44 7.41
C ARG A 11 6.43 -11.56 8.09
N ARG A 12 6.17 -10.70 9.08
CA ARG A 12 4.89 -10.63 9.78
C ARG A 12 3.76 -10.31 8.79
N LEU A 13 3.94 -9.29 7.96
CA LEU A 13 2.97 -8.93 6.92
C LEU A 13 2.71 -10.09 5.96
N ALA A 14 3.75 -10.77 5.48
CA ALA A 14 3.59 -11.91 4.57
C ALA A 14 2.78 -13.05 5.22
N MET A 15 3.03 -13.37 6.49
CA MET A 15 2.23 -14.36 7.22
C MET A 15 0.77 -13.92 7.40
N GLU A 16 0.54 -12.64 7.69
CA GLU A 16 -0.81 -12.06 7.80
C GLU A 16 -1.56 -12.14 6.47
N GLU A 17 -0.91 -11.84 5.33
CA GLU A 17 -1.53 -11.95 4.00
C GLU A 17 -1.80 -13.41 3.61
N VAL A 18 -0.89 -14.34 3.89
CA VAL A 18 -1.10 -15.78 3.63
C VAL A 18 -2.30 -16.30 4.41
N ALA A 19 -2.50 -15.87 5.65
CA ALA A 19 -3.66 -16.27 6.44
C ALA A 19 -5.00 -15.86 5.80
N LYS A 20 -5.03 -14.77 5.01
CA LYS A 20 -6.25 -14.29 4.32
C LYS A 20 -6.67 -15.16 3.14
N TYR A 21 -5.83 -16.10 2.69
CA TYR A 21 -6.25 -17.12 1.72
C TYR A 21 -7.29 -18.08 2.31
N SER A 22 -7.40 -18.15 3.65
CA SER A 22 -8.53 -18.81 4.31
C SER A 22 -9.77 -17.93 4.29
N ARG A 23 -10.84 -18.43 3.67
CA ARG A 23 -12.15 -17.75 3.65
C ARG A 23 -12.64 -17.42 5.06
N GLY A 24 -12.59 -18.38 5.99
CA GLY A 24 -13.01 -18.17 7.37
C GLY A 24 -12.23 -17.06 8.06
N LYS A 25 -10.91 -16.97 7.83
CA LYS A 25 -10.07 -15.89 8.37
C LYS A 25 -10.44 -14.54 7.78
N MET A 26 -10.63 -14.46 6.45
CA MET A 26 -11.01 -13.21 5.79
C MET A 26 -12.38 -12.71 6.27
N VAL A 27 -13.36 -13.60 6.40
CA VAL A 27 -14.70 -13.26 6.90
C VAL A 27 -14.64 -12.81 8.35
N ALA A 28 -13.88 -13.49 9.22
CA ALA A 28 -13.71 -13.10 10.61
C ALA A 28 -13.04 -11.72 10.77
N LEU A 29 -12.12 -11.35 9.89
CA LEU A 29 -11.55 -10.01 9.86
C LEU A 29 -12.58 -8.97 9.41
N ALA A 30 -13.37 -9.28 8.37
CA ALA A 30 -14.42 -8.39 7.86
C ALA A 30 -15.55 -8.17 8.87
N SER A 31 -15.90 -9.16 9.70
CA SER A 31 -16.97 -9.03 10.71
C SER A 31 -16.64 -8.06 11.84
N VAL A 32 -15.37 -7.66 11.99
CA VAL A 32 -14.98 -6.60 12.94
C VAL A 32 -15.35 -5.21 12.40
N LEU A 33 -15.48 -5.06 11.08
CA LEU A 33 -15.70 -3.78 10.42
C LEU A 33 -17.17 -3.53 10.01
N ALA A 34 -17.99 -4.58 9.93
CA ALA A 34 -19.36 -4.49 9.46
C ALA A 34 -20.27 -5.57 10.07
N GLU A 35 -21.54 -5.22 10.26
CA GLU A 35 -22.58 -6.14 10.72
C GLU A 35 -23.07 -7.06 9.57
N GLY A 36 -23.68 -8.19 9.93
CA GLY A 36 -24.25 -9.14 8.95
C GLY A 36 -23.22 -9.97 8.17
N VAL A 37 -21.94 -9.84 8.50
CA VAL A 37 -20.85 -10.61 7.89
C VAL A 37 -20.84 -12.03 8.46
N ALA A 38 -21.27 -13.00 7.66
CA ALA A 38 -21.29 -14.40 8.02
C ALA A 38 -20.69 -15.25 6.90
N GLU A 39 -19.91 -16.28 7.25
CA GLU A 39 -19.14 -17.07 6.27
C GLU A 39 -20.04 -17.72 5.21
N ARG A 40 -21.24 -18.13 5.62
CA ARG A 40 -22.27 -18.67 4.73
C ARG A 40 -22.66 -17.72 3.59
N ASN A 41 -22.39 -16.41 3.67
CA ASN A 41 -22.74 -15.47 2.60
C ASN A 41 -21.66 -15.40 1.49
N TYR A 42 -20.50 -16.02 1.69
CA TYR A 42 -19.33 -15.87 0.81
C TYR A 42 -18.96 -17.19 0.13
N TYR A 43 -19.47 -17.42 -1.08
CA TYR A 43 -19.23 -18.67 -1.82
C TYR A 43 -18.19 -18.55 -2.93
N LYS A 44 -17.82 -17.32 -3.31
CA LYS A 44 -16.93 -17.04 -4.44
C LYS A 44 -15.90 -16.00 -4.04
N TRP A 45 -14.67 -16.21 -4.50
CA TRP A 45 -13.61 -15.21 -4.39
C TRP A 45 -13.84 -14.09 -5.40
N GLY A 46 -13.59 -12.85 -4.97
CA GLY A 46 -13.45 -11.72 -5.88
C GLY A 46 -12.18 -11.85 -6.73
N ARG A 47 -12.09 -11.05 -7.79
CA ARG A 47 -10.87 -10.96 -8.60
C ARG A 47 -9.74 -10.33 -7.77
N PRO A 48 -8.58 -10.98 -7.59
CA PRO A 48 -7.47 -10.39 -6.86
C PRO A 48 -6.84 -9.24 -7.66
N GLY A 49 -6.27 -8.27 -6.95
CA GLY A 49 -5.48 -7.18 -7.51
C GLY A 49 -4.05 -7.19 -6.97
N ILE A 50 -3.11 -6.63 -7.73
CA ILE A 50 -1.71 -6.42 -7.30
C ILE A 50 -1.53 -4.92 -7.07
N ARG A 51 -1.10 -4.54 -5.87
CA ARG A 51 -0.68 -3.16 -5.57
C ARG A 51 0.78 -3.00 -5.95
N ALA A 52 1.09 -2.05 -6.84
CA ALA A 52 2.47 -1.65 -7.09
C ALA A 52 2.98 -0.89 -5.85
N GLN A 53 3.72 -1.61 -5.00
CA GLN A 53 4.24 -1.13 -3.72
C GLN A 53 5.74 -0.85 -3.83
N LEU A 54 6.17 0.35 -3.45
CA LEU A 54 7.59 0.68 -3.40
C LEU A 54 8.27 -0.04 -2.22
N LEU A 55 9.43 -0.64 -2.49
CA LEU A 55 10.29 -1.27 -1.49
C LEU A 55 11.60 -0.48 -1.38
N ASP A 56 11.87 0.07 -0.20
CA ASP A 56 13.19 0.62 0.13
C ASP A 56 14.13 -0.56 0.44
N ILE A 57 15.07 -0.83 -0.46
CA ILE A 57 16.03 -1.94 -0.32
C ILE A 57 17.16 -1.66 0.67
N THR A 58 17.41 -0.38 0.99
CA THR A 58 18.44 0.04 1.93
C THR A 58 17.93 -0.12 3.35
N LYS A 59 16.72 0.40 3.62
CA LYS A 59 16.02 0.26 4.91
C LYS A 59 15.26 -1.06 5.04
N LYS A 60 15.12 -1.79 3.93
CA LYS A 60 14.42 -3.08 3.82
C LYS A 60 12.98 -3.05 4.34
N LYS A 61 12.25 -2.00 3.96
CA LYS A 61 10.84 -1.76 4.34
C LYS A 61 9.98 -1.43 3.13
N LEU A 62 8.68 -1.69 3.24
CA LEU A 62 7.69 -1.21 2.28
C LEU A 62 7.35 0.24 2.61
N GLU A 63 7.42 1.12 1.61
CA GLU A 63 6.98 2.51 1.80
C GLU A 63 5.47 2.57 1.79
N MET A 64 4.87 3.22 2.79
CA MET A 64 3.41 3.19 2.98
C MET A 64 2.70 4.39 2.35
N ASP A 65 3.44 5.46 2.06
CA ASP A 65 2.96 6.71 1.48
C ASP A 65 3.74 7.06 0.19
N PHE A 66 3.30 8.09 -0.54
CA PHE A 66 4.04 8.58 -1.71
C PHE A 66 5.45 9.06 -1.33
N VAL A 67 6.38 8.93 -2.27
CA VAL A 67 7.75 9.46 -2.13
C VAL A 67 7.99 10.43 -3.27
N LEU A 68 8.36 11.66 -2.94
CA LEU A 68 8.72 12.71 -3.89
C LEU A 68 10.24 12.87 -3.88
N GLU A 69 10.86 12.68 -5.04
CA GLU A 69 12.30 12.88 -5.24
C GLU A 69 12.49 13.76 -6.46
N GLY A 70 13.25 14.85 -6.34
CA GLY A 70 13.42 15.76 -7.46
C GLY A 70 14.41 16.87 -7.19
N ASP A 71 14.72 17.60 -8.25
CA ASP A 71 15.53 18.80 -8.27
C ASP A 71 14.87 19.87 -9.16
N ASN A 72 15.57 20.95 -9.44
CA ASN A 72 15.10 22.04 -10.30
C ASN A 72 14.89 21.67 -11.78
N ARG A 73 15.19 20.43 -12.19
CA ARG A 73 15.04 19.95 -13.57
C ARG A 73 14.00 18.85 -13.71
N SER A 74 13.72 18.10 -12.65
CA SER A 74 12.81 16.96 -12.70
C SER A 74 12.21 16.62 -11.34
N MET A 75 10.96 16.14 -11.35
CA MET A 75 10.26 15.64 -10.17
C MET A 75 9.76 14.23 -10.43
N HIS A 76 10.12 13.30 -9.55
CA HIS A 76 9.72 11.90 -9.58
C HIS A 76 8.69 11.65 -8.48
N VAL A 77 7.55 11.09 -8.89
CA VAL A 77 6.46 10.71 -7.98
C VAL A 77 6.42 9.18 -7.88
N LEU A 78 6.78 8.65 -6.72
CA LEU A 78 6.86 7.22 -6.47
C LEU A 78 5.77 6.78 -5.49
N ASN A 79 5.42 5.48 -5.53
CA ASN A 79 4.42 4.86 -4.65
C ASN A 79 3.02 5.52 -4.66
N ALA A 80 2.63 6.10 -5.80
CA ALA A 80 1.42 6.93 -5.90
C ALA A 80 0.08 6.16 -5.84
N VAL A 81 0.04 4.85 -6.12
CA VAL A 81 -1.23 4.11 -6.35
C VAL A 81 -2.31 4.39 -5.29
N SER A 82 -1.99 4.13 -4.02
CA SER A 82 -2.80 4.52 -2.88
C SER A 82 -1.79 5.03 -1.86
N PRO A 83 -1.92 6.27 -1.34
CA PRO A 83 -3.17 7.04 -1.23
C PRO A 83 -3.52 7.99 -2.39
N ALA A 84 -2.68 8.20 -3.42
CA ALA A 84 -2.92 9.28 -4.39
C ALA A 84 -4.19 9.10 -5.24
N PHE A 85 -4.70 7.88 -5.45
CA PHE A 85 -6.02 7.72 -6.07
C PHE A 85 -7.16 8.26 -5.21
N THR A 86 -7.03 8.20 -3.89
CA THR A 86 -8.03 8.70 -2.95
C THR A 86 -7.90 10.21 -2.74
N CYS A 87 -6.68 10.75 -2.77
CA CYS A 87 -6.38 12.15 -2.50
C CYS A 87 -5.77 12.89 -3.71
N SER A 88 -6.17 12.56 -4.93
CA SER A 88 -5.50 13.01 -6.16
C SER A 88 -5.40 14.53 -6.30
N LEU A 89 -6.48 15.26 -5.99
CA LEU A 89 -6.52 16.72 -6.09
C LEU A 89 -5.58 17.41 -5.09
N PRO A 90 -5.68 17.19 -3.77
CA PRO A 90 -4.75 17.79 -2.82
C PRO A 90 -3.32 17.28 -3.02
N PHE A 91 -3.14 16.03 -3.46
CA PHE A 91 -1.82 15.49 -3.77
C PHE A 91 -1.17 16.19 -4.96
N ALA A 92 -1.93 16.48 -6.02
CA ALA A 92 -1.43 17.25 -7.15
C ALA A 92 -0.94 18.64 -6.71
N GLY A 93 -1.70 19.34 -5.86
CA GLY A 93 -1.27 20.61 -5.26
C GLY A 93 0.04 20.46 -4.48
N HIS A 94 0.13 19.45 -3.61
CA HIS A 94 1.33 19.16 -2.83
C HIS A 94 2.58 18.89 -3.70
N VAL A 95 2.41 18.22 -4.84
CA VAL A 95 3.47 17.98 -5.82
C VAL A 95 3.88 19.27 -6.52
N CYS A 96 2.93 20.12 -6.92
CA CYS A 96 3.22 21.43 -7.51
C CYS A 96 4.02 22.31 -6.54
N ASP A 97 3.61 22.38 -5.27
CA ASP A 97 4.34 23.13 -4.24
C ASP A 97 5.80 22.64 -4.11
N HIS A 98 6.03 21.32 -4.18
CA HIS A 98 7.39 20.77 -4.16
C HIS A 98 8.22 21.15 -5.38
N ILE A 99 7.59 21.20 -6.57
CA ILE A 99 8.26 21.60 -7.80
C ILE A 99 8.66 23.08 -7.73
N ASP A 100 7.74 23.95 -7.32
CA ASP A 100 8.00 25.39 -7.22
C ASP A 100 9.14 25.67 -6.23
N ASN A 101 9.12 25.03 -5.06
CA ASN A 101 10.19 25.14 -4.07
C ASN A 101 11.56 24.62 -4.58
N ALA A 102 11.57 23.62 -5.45
CA ALA A 102 12.80 23.10 -6.04
C ALA A 102 13.36 24.03 -7.14
N MET A 103 12.50 24.82 -7.78
CA MET A 103 12.88 25.76 -8.84
C MET A 103 13.41 27.11 -8.32
N GLY A 104 12.92 27.56 -7.16
CA GLY A 104 13.29 28.84 -6.55
C GLY A 104 12.32 29.97 -6.84
#